data_AF-A0A528N5A4-F1
#
_entry.id   AF-A0A528N5A4-F1
#
_cell.length_a   1.000
_cell.length_b   1.000
_cell.length_c   1.000
_cell.angle_alpha   90.00
_cell.angle_beta   90.00
_cell.angle_gamma   90.00
#
_symmetry.space_group_name_H-M   'P 1'
#
loop_
_entity.id
_entity.type
_entity.pdbx_description
1 polymer ?
#
loop_
_entity_poly.entity_id
_entity_poly.type
_entity_poly.pdbx_seq_one_letter_code
_entity_poly.pdbx_strand_id
1 'polypeptide(L)'
;ILMFEPRGHYDMYGALLVEPNLPGADLAVLFMHNEGYSTMCGHAIVALGRYAVDEGPVARREPVTTVNIEAPCGLIVASVEVQDGKAGAVSFESVPAFLFA
;
A
#
# COMPACT_ATOMS: atom_id res chain seq x y z
N ILE A 1 5.21 -11.55 -16.64
CA ILE A 1 5.30 -10.47 -17.66
C ILE A 1 5.82 -9.16 -17.06
N LEU A 2 5.33 -8.73 -15.88
CA LEU A 2 5.72 -7.45 -15.28
C LEU A 2 7.01 -7.50 -14.45
N MET A 3 7.23 -8.57 -13.68
CA MET A 3 8.34 -8.64 -12.70
C MET A 3 9.70 -9.00 -13.31
N PHE A 4 9.72 -9.89 -14.30
CA PHE A 4 10.97 -10.37 -14.89
C PHE A 4 11.50 -9.47 -16.01
N GLU A 5 12.79 -9.62 -16.30
CA GLU A 5 13.40 -9.07 -17.50
C GLU A 5 12.63 -9.48 -18.76
N PRO A 6 12.55 -8.59 -19.76
CA PRO A 6 13.24 -7.29 -19.87
C PRO A 6 12.46 -6.09 -19.27
N ARG A 7 11.29 -6.32 -18.66
CA ARG A 7 10.43 -5.21 -18.17
C ARG A 7 10.74 -4.83 -16.73
N GLY A 8 11.02 -5.83 -15.90
CA GLY A 8 11.53 -5.67 -14.55
C GLY A 8 12.96 -6.21 -14.44
N HIS A 9 13.29 -6.71 -13.25
CA HIS A 9 14.57 -7.31 -12.91
C HIS A 9 14.39 -8.21 -11.68
N TYR A 10 15.45 -8.90 -11.26
CA TYR A 10 15.39 -9.89 -10.18
C TYR A 10 14.76 -9.35 -8.88
N ASP A 11 15.08 -8.12 -8.48
CA ASP A 11 14.56 -7.48 -7.25
C ASP A 11 13.31 -6.61 -7.47
N MET A 12 12.61 -6.73 -8.61
CA MET A 12 11.41 -5.95 -8.88
C MET A 12 10.24 -6.39 -7.98
N TYR A 13 9.51 -5.39 -7.47
CA TYR A 13 8.30 -5.59 -6.67
C TYR A 13 7.13 -4.83 -7.30
N GLY A 14 5.95 -5.44 -7.30
CA GLY A 14 4.75 -4.91 -7.93
C GLY A 14 3.55 -4.87 -7.00
N ALA A 15 2.66 -3.92 -7.28
CA ALA A 15 1.35 -3.78 -6.66
C ALA A 15 0.29 -3.76 -7.76
N LEU A 16 -0.65 -4.70 -7.74
CA LEU A 16 -1.81 -4.72 -8.60
C LEU A 16 -3.01 -4.19 -7.80
N LEU A 17 -3.51 -3.01 -8.15
CA LEU A 17 -4.72 -2.47 -7.54
C LEU A 17 -5.94 -3.26 -8.00
N VAL A 18 -6.82 -3.57 -7.06
CA VAL A 18 -8.07 -4.29 -7.27
C VAL A 18 -9.22 -3.59 -6.55
N GLU A 19 -10.45 -3.98 -6.84
CA GLU A 19 -11.61 -3.49 -6.09
C GLU A 19 -11.56 -3.98 -4.64
N PRO A 20 -11.74 -3.09 -3.65
CA PRO A 20 -11.82 -3.50 -2.26
C PRO A 20 -13.06 -4.30 -1.96
N ASN A 21 -12.92 -5.27 -1.05
CA ASN A 21 -14.01 -6.10 -0.54
C ASN A 21 -14.25 -5.82 0.96
N LEU A 22 -13.26 -5.32 1.69
CA LEU A 22 -13.40 -4.95 3.09
C LEU A 22 -14.17 -3.63 3.25
N PRO A 23 -15.20 -3.58 4.13
CA PRO A 23 -15.88 -2.33 4.43
C PRO A 23 -14.91 -1.28 4.95
N GLY A 24 -14.95 -0.08 4.33
CA GLY A 24 -14.11 1.05 4.74
C GLY A 24 -12.68 1.03 4.19
N ALA A 25 -12.32 0.06 3.34
CA ALA A 25 -11.08 0.13 2.57
C ALA A 25 -11.20 1.17 1.45
N ASP A 26 -10.21 2.06 1.35
CA ASP A 26 -10.12 3.06 0.28
C ASP A 26 -9.50 2.44 -0.99
N LEU A 27 -8.60 1.48 -0.80
CA LEU A 27 -7.87 0.76 -1.85
C LEU A 27 -7.70 -0.70 -1.47
N ALA A 28 -7.56 -1.56 -2.48
CA ALA A 28 -7.13 -2.94 -2.30
C ALA A 28 -6.00 -3.28 -3.26
N VAL A 29 -5.10 -4.17 -2.82
CA VAL A 29 -3.89 -4.51 -3.56
C VAL A 29 -3.56 -5.99 -3.48
N LEU A 30 -3.09 -6.56 -4.59
CA LEU A 30 -2.34 -7.82 -4.64
C LEU A 30 -0.87 -7.53 -4.93
N PHE A 31 0.02 -7.96 -4.04
CA PHE A 31 1.45 -7.78 -4.22
C PHE A 31 2.07 -8.91 -5.04
N MET A 32 3.15 -8.61 -5.76
CA MET A 32 3.89 -9.58 -6.56
C MET A 32 5.39 -9.29 -6.56
N HIS A 33 6.20 -10.35 -6.59
CA HIS A 33 7.65 -10.31 -6.74
C HIS A 33 8.12 -11.41 -7.69
N ASN A 34 9.43 -11.59 -7.81
CA ASN A 34 10.06 -12.58 -8.70
C ASN A 34 9.60 -14.04 -8.46
N GLU A 35 9.21 -14.40 -7.25
CA GLU A 35 8.68 -15.75 -6.92
C GLU A 35 7.15 -15.90 -6.99
N GLY A 36 6.40 -14.85 -7.37
CA GLY A 36 4.94 -14.91 -7.52
C GLY A 36 4.18 -13.87 -6.71
N TYR A 37 2.97 -14.20 -6.27
CA TYR A 37 2.14 -13.32 -5.43
C TYR A 37 2.60 -13.34 -3.98
N SER A 38 2.51 -12.17 -3.34
CA SER A 38 2.95 -11.94 -1.96
C SER A 38 1.82 -11.43 -1.08
N THR A 39 1.96 -11.58 0.24
CA THR A 39 0.89 -11.30 1.21
C THR A 39 0.92 -9.89 1.77
N MET A 40 2.11 -9.35 2.08
CA MET A 40 2.29 -8.02 2.66
C MET A 40 3.70 -7.51 2.40
N CYS A 41 3.84 -6.20 2.14
CA CYS A 41 5.16 -5.57 2.12
C CYS A 41 5.12 -4.12 2.60
N GLY A 42 5.87 -3.82 3.68
CA GLY A 42 5.84 -2.51 4.32
C GLY A 42 6.29 -1.35 3.40
N HIS A 43 7.31 -1.55 2.56
CA HIS A 43 7.75 -0.50 1.63
C HIS A 43 6.67 -0.18 0.59
N ALA A 44 5.91 -1.19 0.16
CA ALA A 44 4.85 -1.03 -0.82
C ALA A 44 3.65 -0.30 -0.20
N ILE A 45 3.34 -0.53 1.09
CA ILE A 45 2.32 0.22 1.83
C ILE A 45 2.69 1.70 1.92
N VAL A 46 3.95 2.02 2.23
CA VAL A 46 4.44 3.41 2.24
C VAL A 46 4.24 4.08 0.88
N ALA A 47 4.63 3.40 -0.20
CA ALA A 47 4.44 3.91 -1.56
C ALA A 47 2.96 4.07 -1.94
N LEU A 48 2.10 3.11 -1.56
CA LEU A 48 0.67 3.14 -1.85
C LEU A 48 -0.07 4.22 -1.07
N GLY A 49 0.26 4.44 0.20
CA GLY A 49 -0.30 5.54 0.99
C GLY A 49 -0.01 6.87 0.30
N ARG A 50 1.22 7.06 -0.17
CA ARG A 50 1.60 8.25 -0.93
C ARG A 50 0.83 8.38 -2.24
N TYR A 51 0.80 7.32 -3.05
CA TYR A 51 0.07 7.25 -4.31
C TYR A 51 -1.42 7.61 -4.16
N ALA A 52 -2.08 7.08 -3.12
CA ALA A 52 -3.49 7.32 -2.85
C ALA A 52 -3.81 8.80 -2.65
N VAL A 53 -2.89 9.55 -2.04
CA VAL A 53 -3.04 10.98 -1.75
C VAL A 53 -2.59 11.83 -2.94
N ASP A 54 -1.50 11.46 -3.60
CA ASP A 54 -0.93 12.23 -4.71
C ASP A 54 -1.80 12.16 -5.97
N GLU A 55 -2.28 10.97 -6.34
CA GLU A 55 -3.08 10.76 -7.56
C GLU A 55 -4.58 10.96 -7.33
N GLY A 56 -5.00 11.14 -6.07
CA GLY A 56 -6.39 11.44 -5.71
C GLY A 56 -7.39 10.29 -5.53
N PRO A 57 -7.02 8.98 -5.48
CA PRO A 57 -7.94 7.96 -4.97
C PRO A 57 -8.51 8.27 -3.59
N VAL A 58 -7.74 8.95 -2.73
CA VAL A 58 -8.18 9.44 -1.41
C VAL A 58 -8.05 10.96 -1.35
N ALA A 59 -9.11 11.62 -0.89
CA ALA A 59 -9.13 13.06 -0.75
C ALA A 59 -8.15 13.52 0.35
N ARG A 60 -7.28 14.47 0.00
CA ARG A 60 -6.28 15.05 0.92
C ARG A 60 -6.96 15.71 2.13
N ARG A 61 -6.45 15.42 3.32
CA ARG A 61 -6.80 16.05 4.60
C ARG A 61 -5.52 16.42 5.35
N GLU A 62 -5.45 17.66 5.81
CA GLU A 62 -4.32 18.16 6.61
C GLU A 62 -4.64 18.09 8.11
N PRO A 63 -3.65 17.87 8.99
CA PRO A 63 -2.23 17.65 8.68
C PRO A 63 -1.88 16.20 8.30
N VAL A 64 -2.84 15.28 8.41
CA VAL A 64 -2.66 13.85 8.13
C VAL A 64 -3.87 13.32 7.37
N THR A 65 -3.61 12.64 6.25
CA THR A 65 -4.60 11.86 5.51
C THR A 65 -4.48 10.39 5.89
N THR A 66 -5.58 9.80 6.35
CA THR A 66 -5.67 8.36 6.58
C THR A 66 -6.05 7.65 5.29
N VAL A 67 -5.36 6.56 4.98
CA VAL A 67 -5.61 5.69 3.82
C VAL A 67 -5.75 4.25 4.33
N ASN A 68 -6.93 3.68 4.16
CA ASN A 68 -7.21 2.29 4.51
C ASN A 68 -6.91 1.38 3.32
N ILE A 69 -5.90 0.54 3.43
CA ILE A 69 -5.42 -0.33 2.34
C ILE A 69 -5.70 -1.78 2.70
N GLU A 70 -6.57 -2.42 1.92
CA GLU A 70 -6.80 -3.86 1.98
C GLU A 70 -5.68 -4.60 1.23
N ALA A 71 -5.01 -5.52 1.93
CA ALA A 71 -4.02 -6.42 1.35
C ALA A 71 -4.37 -7.88 1.71
N PRO A 72 -3.70 -8.89 1.12
CA PRO A 72 -3.99 -10.29 1.41
C PRO A 72 -3.88 -10.68 2.90
N CYS A 73 -3.09 -9.95 3.70
CA CYS A 73 -2.98 -10.17 5.14
C CYS A 73 -4.09 -9.51 5.97
N GLY A 74 -4.93 -8.65 5.38
CA GLY A 74 -5.96 -7.88 6.07
C GLY A 74 -5.88 -6.38 5.79
N LEU A 75 -6.60 -5.58 6.59
CA LEU A 75 -6.62 -4.13 6.49
C LEU A 75 -5.37 -3.51 7.15
N ILE A 76 -4.71 -2.60 6.45
CA ILE A 76 -3.59 -1.80 6.93
C ILE A 76 -4.01 -0.33 6.91
N VAL A 77 -3.72 0.41 7.98
CA VAL A 77 -4.06 1.84 8.09
C VAL A 77 -2.80 2.66 7.90
N ALA A 78 -2.68 3.34 6.75
CA ALA A 78 -1.58 4.26 6.48
C ALA A 78 -1.96 5.69 6.87
N SER A 79 -1.02 6.39 7.52
CA SER A 79 -1.12 7.81 7.86
C SER A 79 -0.09 8.57 7.03
N VAL A 80 -0.58 9.45 6.16
CA VAL A 80 0.22 10.27 5.24
C VAL A 80 0.20 11.70 5.73
N GLU A 81 1.34 12.24 6.13
CA GLU A 81 1.46 13.66 6.44
C GLU A 81 1.12 14.49 5.20
N VAL A 82 0.40 15.59 5.37
CA VAL A 82 0.08 16.53 4.28
C VAL A 82 0.31 17.95 4.78
N GLN A 83 1.06 18.72 4.00
CA GLN A 83 1.33 20.13 4.25
C GLN A 83 1.29 20.90 2.93
N ASP A 84 0.55 22.01 2.91
CA ASP A 84 0.36 22.86 1.73
C ASP A 84 -0.11 22.05 0.50
N GLY A 85 -1.03 21.10 0.75
CA GLY A 85 -1.58 20.19 -0.25
C GLY A 85 -0.61 19.12 -0.77
N LYS A 86 0.62 19.04 -0.26
CA LYS A 86 1.61 18.03 -0.65
C LYS A 86 1.68 16.94 0.40
N ALA A 87 1.61 15.69 -0.03
CA ALA A 87 1.87 14.59 0.88
C ALA A 87 3.34 14.64 1.38
N GLY A 88 3.62 13.97 2.48
CA GLY A 88 4.89 13.95 3.20
C GLY A 88 5.27 12.52 3.63
N ALA A 89 5.73 12.38 4.87
CA ALA A 89 6.08 11.09 5.44
C ALA A 89 4.85 10.18 5.55
N VAL A 90 5.10 8.87 5.47
CA VAL A 90 4.05 7.85 5.64
C VAL A 90 4.45 6.94 6.78
N SER A 91 3.52 6.73 7.71
CA SER A 91 3.58 5.66 8.71
C SER A 91 2.37 4.74 8.51
N PHE A 92 2.41 3.53 9.07
CA PHE A 92 1.27 2.62 8.98
C PHE A 92 1.16 1.73 10.21
N GLU A 93 -0.08 1.37 10.54
CA GLU A 93 -0.40 0.30 11.48
C GLU A 93 -0.63 -0.98 10.69
N SER A 94 0.26 -1.95 10.87
CA SER A 94 0.16 -3.27 10.25
C SER A 94 -0.87 -4.14 10.96
N VAL A 95 -1.23 -5.25 10.32
CA VAL A 95 -1.95 -6.36 10.97
C VAL A 95 -1.17 -6.91 12.17
N PRO A 96 -1.85 -7.55 13.16
CA PRO A 96 -1.19 -8.10 14.34
C PRO A 96 -0.02 -9.01 13.99
N ALA A 97 1.14 -8.73 14.59
CA ALA A 97 2.35 -9.54 14.46
C ALA A 97 2.67 -10.18 15.82
N PHE A 98 2.88 -11.48 15.84
CA PHE A 98 3.15 -12.24 17.06
C PHE A 98 4.07 -13.43 16.77
N LEU A 99 4.78 -13.88 17.80
CA LEU A 99 5.43 -15.19 17.78
C LEU A 99 4.36 -16.26 18.07
N PHE A 100 4.19 -17.20 17.16
CA PHE A 100 3.33 -18.37 17.39
C PHE A 100 4.18 -19.51 17.97
N ALA A 101 3.68 -20.15 19.02
CA ALA A 101 4.36 -21.24 19.75
C ALA A 101 3.79 -22.61 19.36
#